data_AF-A0A2E0V9D4-F1
#
_entry.id   AF-A0A2E0V9D4-F1
#
_cell.length_a   1.000
_cell.length_b   1.000
_cell.length_c   1.000
_cell.angle_alpha   90.00
_cell.angle_beta   90.00
_cell.angle_gamma   90.00
#
_symmetry.space_group_name_H-M   'P 1'
#
loop_
_entity.id
_entity.type
_entity.pdbx_description
1 polymer ?
#
loop_
_entity_poly.entity_id
_entity_poly.type
_entity_poly.pdbx_seq_one_letter_code
_entity_poly.pdbx_strand_id
1 'polypeptide(L)'
;MRVVVDEVLEIAAQILLRCSVIGFIMLFYWWAALQVGGDFVYKVHSSVAPSIGREHFDIINYAGMILVKLCILLLFLFPYLAVRMVMRKRKARDFQPVDGPCKPEDRSPVENG
;
A
#
# COMPACT_ATOMS: atom_id res chain seq x y z
N MET A 1 8.54 -22.61 9.17
CA MET A 1 8.79 -21.17 9.42
C MET A 1 8.57 -20.30 8.19
N ARG A 2 9.09 -20.64 6.99
CA ARG A 2 8.87 -19.84 5.77
C ARG A 2 7.39 -19.72 5.39
N VAL A 3 6.66 -20.85 5.35
CA VAL A 3 5.21 -20.90 5.05
C VAL A 3 4.39 -20.00 5.97
N VAL A 4 4.62 -20.06 7.29
CA VAL A 4 3.93 -19.20 8.27
C VAL A 4 4.22 -17.72 8.04
N VAL A 5 5.49 -17.37 7.75
CA VAL A 5 5.86 -15.97 7.45
C VAL A 5 5.18 -15.48 6.17
N ASP A 6 5.10 -16.32 5.14
CA ASP A 6 4.44 -15.98 3.88
C ASP A 6 2.92 -15.77 4.10
N GLU A 7 2.28 -16.62 4.89
CA GLU A 7 0.85 -16.51 5.25
C GLU A 7 0.54 -15.22 6.04
N VAL A 8 1.37 -14.87 7.02
CA VAL A 8 1.24 -13.60 7.78
C VAL A 8 1.44 -12.38 6.87
N LEU A 9 2.41 -12.43 5.95
CA LEU A 9 2.67 -11.36 4.98
C LEU A 9 1.48 -11.17 4.03
N GLU A 10 0.87 -12.25 3.56
CA GLU A 10 -0.30 -12.22 2.69
C GLU A 10 -1.51 -11.58 3.38
N ILE A 11 -1.79 -11.99 4.63
CA ILE A 11 -2.86 -11.41 5.46
C ILE A 11 -2.61 -9.92 5.70
N ALA A 12 -1.39 -9.54 6.11
CA ALA A 12 -1.02 -8.15 6.34
C ALA A 12 -1.20 -7.31 5.07
N ALA A 13 -0.77 -7.80 3.91
CA ALA A 13 -0.94 -7.11 2.63
C ALA A 13 -2.43 -6.92 2.27
N GLN A 14 -3.29 -7.91 2.52
CA GLN A 14 -4.73 -7.77 2.30
C GLN A 14 -5.37 -6.72 3.21
N ILE A 15 -5.01 -6.71 4.50
CA ILE A 15 -5.54 -5.74 5.47
C ILE A 15 -5.10 -4.33 5.09
N LEU A 16 -3.81 -4.13 4.79
CA LEU A 16 -3.27 -2.85 4.35
C LEU A 16 -3.97 -2.34 3.09
N LEU A 17 -4.26 -3.22 2.13
CA LEU A 17 -4.98 -2.85 0.91
C LEU A 17 -6.42 -2.41 1.22
N ARG A 18 -7.17 -3.18 2.04
CA ARG A 18 -8.55 -2.82 2.42
C ARG A 18 -8.59 -1.51 3.20
N CYS A 19 -7.64 -1.29 4.10
CA CYS A 19 -7.53 -0.05 4.86
C CYS A 19 -7.18 1.14 3.94
N SER A 20 -6.27 0.95 2.99
CA SER A 20 -5.96 1.94 1.95
C SER A 20 -7.19 2.35 1.15
N VAL A 21 -7.99 1.36 0.69
CA VAL A 21 -9.23 1.60 -0.08
C VAL A 21 -10.24 2.40 0.74
N ILE A 22 -10.46 2.04 2.02
CA ILE A 22 -11.35 2.81 2.91
C ILE A 22 -10.82 4.23 3.12
N GLY A 23 -9.51 4.40 3.31
CA GLY A 23 -8.87 5.71 3.41
C GLY A 23 -9.09 6.56 2.17
N PHE A 24 -8.96 5.98 0.98
CA PHE A 24 -9.27 6.68 -0.28
C PHE A 24 -10.74 7.02 -0.41
N ILE A 25 -11.67 6.12 -0.05
CA ILE A 25 -13.11 6.40 -0.08
C ILE A 25 -13.44 7.58 0.85
N MET A 26 -12.88 7.60 2.06
CA MET A 26 -13.05 8.71 3.00
C MET A 26 -12.47 10.02 2.43
N LEU A 27 -11.31 9.96 1.76
CA LEU A 27 -10.71 11.11 1.09
C LEU A 27 -11.59 11.64 -0.06
N PHE A 28 -12.15 10.76 -0.88
CA PHE A 28 -13.08 11.14 -1.95
C PHE A 28 -14.39 11.69 -1.41
N TYR A 29 -14.91 11.10 -0.33
CA TYR A 29 -16.09 11.61 0.37
C TYR A 29 -15.84 13.02 0.93
N TRP A 30 -14.71 13.23 1.59
CA TRP A 30 -14.32 14.55 2.09
C TRP A 30 -14.15 15.55 0.94
N TRP A 31 -13.44 15.17 -0.13
CA TRP A 31 -13.30 16.01 -1.33
C TRP A 31 -14.65 16.38 -1.95
N ALA A 32 -15.57 15.41 -2.10
CA ALA A 32 -16.91 15.65 -2.61
C ALA A 32 -17.72 16.56 -1.69
N ALA A 33 -17.63 16.37 -0.37
CA ALA A 33 -18.27 17.22 0.62
C ALA A 33 -17.72 18.66 0.58
N LEU A 34 -16.43 18.86 0.33
CA LEU A 34 -15.84 20.19 0.16
C LEU A 34 -16.21 20.83 -1.19
N GLN A 35 -16.31 20.06 -2.26
CA GLN A 35 -16.77 20.58 -3.56
C GLN A 35 -18.24 21.01 -3.52
N VAL A 36 -19.11 20.23 -2.87
CA VAL A 36 -20.56 20.52 -2.78
C VAL A 36 -20.87 21.53 -1.66
N GLY A 37 -20.15 21.40 -0.54
CA GLY A 37 -20.34 22.22 0.66
C GLY A 37 -19.48 23.47 0.71
N GLY A 38 -18.43 23.60 -0.12
CA GLY A 38 -17.56 24.78 -0.15
C GLY A 38 -18.34 26.05 -0.49
N ASP A 39 -19.24 25.99 -1.47
CA ASP A 39 -20.10 27.12 -1.80
C ASP A 39 -21.21 27.39 -0.77
N PHE A 40 -21.67 26.36 -0.05
CA PHE A 40 -22.70 26.48 0.98
C PHE A 40 -22.14 27.01 2.30
N VAL A 41 -20.99 26.47 2.74
CA VAL A 41 -20.23 26.93 3.90
C VAL A 41 -19.69 28.33 3.65
N TYR A 42 -19.21 28.67 2.45
CA TYR A 42 -18.78 30.02 2.16
C TYR A 42 -19.94 31.04 2.21
N LYS A 43 -21.14 30.65 1.73
CA LYS A 43 -22.35 31.50 1.84
C LYS A 43 -22.83 31.67 3.28
N VAL A 44 -22.83 30.62 4.09
CA VAL A 44 -23.25 30.67 5.50
C VAL A 44 -22.20 31.37 6.36
N HIS A 45 -20.91 31.21 6.06
CA HIS A 45 -19.83 31.80 6.83
C HIS A 45 -19.58 33.27 6.48
N SER A 46 -19.79 33.70 5.22
CA SER A 46 -19.73 35.15 4.88
C SER A 46 -20.84 35.97 5.53
N SER A 47 -21.92 35.33 5.98
CA SER A 47 -22.98 35.95 6.77
C SER A 47 -22.59 36.21 8.23
N VAL A 48 -21.56 35.52 8.75
CA VAL A 48 -21.18 35.55 10.18
C VAL A 48 -19.77 36.13 10.39
N ALA A 49 -18.87 36.01 9.40
CA ALA A 49 -17.50 36.52 9.46
C ALA A 49 -17.10 37.16 8.10
N PRO A 50 -17.16 38.49 7.96
CA PRO A 50 -16.87 39.21 6.71
C PRO A 50 -15.42 39.14 6.21
N SER A 51 -14.47 38.62 7.00
CA SER A 51 -13.02 38.81 6.78
C SER A 51 -12.21 37.55 6.47
N ILE A 52 -12.82 36.36 6.43
CA ILE A 52 -12.12 35.14 5.99
C ILE A 52 -12.25 35.01 4.47
N GLY A 53 -11.17 35.33 3.78
CA GLY A 53 -11.07 35.20 2.33
C GLY A 53 -11.10 33.72 1.89
N ARG A 54 -11.85 33.46 0.82
CA ARG A 54 -11.96 32.19 0.05
C ARG A 54 -10.60 31.51 -0.12
N GLU A 55 -9.58 32.31 -0.37
CA GLU A 55 -8.20 31.88 -0.57
C GLU A 55 -7.63 31.07 0.61
N HIS A 56 -7.81 31.50 1.86
CA HIS A 56 -7.25 30.79 3.01
C HIS A 56 -7.98 29.46 3.28
N PHE A 57 -9.29 29.43 3.06
CA PHE A 57 -10.07 28.21 3.22
C PHE A 57 -9.66 27.16 2.19
N ASP A 58 -9.52 27.56 0.93
CA ASP A 58 -9.07 26.65 -0.12
C ASP A 58 -7.65 26.14 0.19
N ILE A 59 -6.70 27.01 0.55
CA ILE A 59 -5.33 26.61 0.87
C ILE A 59 -5.28 25.54 1.98
N ILE A 60 -6.01 25.73 3.08
CA ILE A 60 -6.00 24.78 4.21
C ILE A 60 -6.61 23.44 3.80
N ASN A 61 -7.72 23.47 3.07
CA ASN A 61 -8.38 22.24 2.62
C ASN A 61 -7.53 21.49 1.58
N TYR A 62 -6.95 22.19 0.61
CA TYR A 62 -6.06 21.60 -0.38
C TYR A 62 -4.78 21.05 0.26
N ALA A 63 -4.18 21.76 1.23
CA ALA A 63 -3.05 21.26 1.99
C ALA A 63 -3.41 20.00 2.79
N GLY A 64 -4.57 19.99 3.45
CA GLY A 64 -5.11 18.82 4.14
C GLY A 64 -5.31 17.62 3.21
N MET A 65 -5.84 17.85 2.01
CA MET A 65 -6.04 16.81 1.01
C MET A 65 -4.72 16.23 0.50
N ILE A 66 -3.72 17.07 0.25
CA ILE A 66 -2.38 16.61 -0.13
C ILE A 66 -1.77 15.77 0.99
N LEU A 67 -1.86 16.23 2.24
CA LEU A 67 -1.31 15.54 3.39
C LEU A 67 -1.98 14.16 3.60
N VAL A 68 -3.30 14.09 3.62
CA VAL A 68 -4.03 12.82 3.80
C VAL A 68 -3.74 11.87 2.63
N LYS A 69 -3.68 12.39 1.40
CA LYS A 69 -3.30 11.60 0.22
C LYS A 69 -1.89 11.02 0.36
N LEU A 70 -0.94 11.81 0.87
CA LEU A 70 0.43 11.34 1.15
C LEU A 70 0.43 10.29 2.27
N CYS A 71 -0.29 10.52 3.37
CA CYS A 71 -0.41 9.58 4.47
C CYS A 71 -0.97 8.24 4.01
N ILE A 72 -2.00 8.23 3.16
CA ILE A 72 -2.56 6.98 2.62
C ILE A 72 -1.52 6.22 1.79
N LEU A 73 -0.79 6.93 0.92
CA LEU A 73 0.25 6.33 0.09
C LEU A 73 1.43 5.80 0.93
N LEU A 74 1.92 6.57 1.89
CA LEU A 74 3.08 6.20 2.70
C LEU A 74 2.76 5.11 3.72
N LEU A 75 1.61 5.20 4.40
CA LEU A 75 1.25 4.27 5.47
C LEU A 75 0.60 2.98 4.97
N PHE A 76 -0.05 2.97 3.81
CA PHE A 76 -0.72 1.76 3.31
C PHE A 76 -0.14 1.23 2.00
N LEU A 77 0.16 2.09 1.04
CA LEU A 77 0.65 1.64 -0.27
C LEU A 77 2.11 1.19 -0.21
N PHE A 78 2.97 1.94 0.49
CA PHE A 78 4.39 1.61 0.65
C PHE A 78 4.62 0.24 1.34
N PRO A 79 3.99 -0.08 2.49
CA PRO A 79 4.15 -1.39 3.09
C PRO A 79 3.54 -2.51 2.22
N TYR A 80 2.42 -2.26 1.53
CA TYR A 80 1.87 -3.23 0.57
C TYR A 80 2.87 -3.56 -0.57
N LEU A 81 3.53 -2.54 -1.15
CA LEU A 81 4.56 -2.75 -2.17
C LEU A 81 5.77 -3.51 -1.62
N ALA A 82 6.20 -3.20 -0.39
CA ALA A 82 7.32 -3.89 0.25
C ALA A 82 7.03 -5.39 0.39
N VAL A 83 5.84 -5.76 0.86
CA VAL A 83 5.41 -7.16 0.96
C VAL A 83 5.39 -7.83 -0.42
N ARG A 84 4.77 -7.20 -1.42
CA ARG A 84 4.74 -7.70 -2.81
C ARG A 84 6.14 -7.92 -3.39
N MET A 85 7.09 -7.02 -3.13
CA MET A 85 8.46 -7.17 -3.60
C MET A 85 9.19 -8.35 -2.95
N VAL A 86 9.01 -8.54 -1.64
CA VAL A 86 9.60 -9.68 -0.92
C VAL A 86 9.01 -11.00 -1.41
N MET A 87 7.69 -11.09 -1.58
CA MET A 87 7.00 -12.28 -2.10
C MET A 87 7.47 -12.65 -3.51
N ARG A 88 7.63 -11.66 -4.40
CA ARG A 88 8.15 -11.90 -5.76
C ARG A 88 9.55 -12.52 -5.76
N LYS A 89 10.46 -12.01 -4.90
CA LYS A 89 11.82 -12.56 -4.79
C LYS A 89 11.84 -14.00 -4.25
N ARG A 90 10.90 -14.37 -3.37
CA ARG A 90 10.82 -15.74 -2.84
C ARG A 90 10.40 -16.73 -3.92
N LYS A 91 9.37 -16.41 -4.71
CA LYS A 91 8.91 -17.25 -5.83
C LYS A 91 9.99 -17.48 -6.89
N ALA A 92 10.82 -16.47 -7.16
CA ALA A 92 11.95 -16.59 -8.08
C ALA A 92 13.07 -17.51 -7.57
N ARG A 93 13.24 -17.66 -6.25
CA ARG A 93 14.23 -18.60 -5.67
C ARG A 93 13.71 -20.02 -5.60
N ASP A 94 12.43 -20.22 -5.31
CA ASP A 94 11.81 -21.55 -5.33
C ASP A 94 11.76 -22.16 -6.73
N PHE A 95 11.65 -21.31 -7.77
CA PHE A 95 11.72 -21.73 -9.16
C PHE A 95 13.16 -21.95 -9.65
N GLN A 96 14.21 -21.82 -8.83
CA GLN A 96 15.55 -22.21 -9.27
C GLN A 96 15.49 -23.72 -9.58
N PRO A 97 15.61 -24.13 -10.86
CA PRO A 97 15.57 -25.53 -11.21
C PRO A 97 16.71 -26.22 -10.48
N VAL A 98 16.42 -27.39 -9.92
CA VAL A 98 17.46 -28.32 -9.44
C VAL A 98 18.11 -28.95 -10.68
N ASP A 99 18.65 -28.11 -11.56
CA ASP A 99 19.45 -28.53 -12.71
C ASP A 99 20.91 -28.24 -12.39
N GLY A 100 21.35 -28.70 -11.21
CA GLY A 100 22.77 -28.93 -10.98
C GLY A 100 23.17 -30.13 -11.85
N PRO A 101 24.28 -30.06 -12.60
CA PRO A 101 24.68 -31.15 -13.47
C PRO A 101 24.74 -32.44 -12.66
N CYS A 102 23.97 -33.45 -13.09
CA CYS A 102 23.99 -34.78 -12.51
C CYS A 102 25.43 -35.29 -12.63
N LYS A 103 26.20 -35.18 -11.55
CA LYS A 103 27.54 -35.74 -11.50
C LYS A 103 27.36 -37.25 -11.58
N PRO A 104 27.97 -37.96 -12.54
CA PRO A 104 27.90 -39.40 -12.57
C PRO A 104 28.54 -39.89 -11.27
N GLU A 105 27.71 -40.46 -10.41
CA GLU A 105 28.11 -41.21 -9.23
C GLU A 105 28.96 -42.38 -9.73
N ASP A 106 30.26 -42.32 -9.46
CA ASP A 106 31.18 -43.39 -9.82
C ASP A 106 30.84 -44.59 -8.95
N ARG A 107 30.07 -45.52 -9.51
CA ARG A 107 29.92 -46.84 -8.95
C ARG A 107 31.26 -47.55 -9.04
N SER A 108 32.08 -47.42 -7.99
CA SER A 108 33.20 -48.31 -7.74
C SER A 108 32.67 -49.74 -7.57
N PRO A 109 33.15 -50.74 -8.33
CA PRO A 109 32.80 -52.13 -8.11
C PRO A 109 33.37 -52.58 -6.77
N VAL A 110 32.51 -53.09 -5.90
CA VAL A 110 32.90 -53.83 -4.71
C VAL A 110 33.69 -55.06 -5.16
N GLU A 111 35.01 -54.95 -5.13
CA GLU A 111 35.96 -56.05 -5.32
C GLU A 111 35.93 -56.92 -4.06
N ASN A 112 35.19 -58.03 -4.13
CA ASN A 112 35.35 -59.16 -3.22
C ASN A 112 36.27 -60.17 -3.92
N GLY A 113 37.48 -60.34 -3.38
CA GLY A 113 38.47 -61.34 -3.78
C GLY A 113 39.49 -61.52 -2.67
#